data_AF-A0A7W7ZZK8-F1
#
_entry.id   AF-A0A7W7ZZK8-F1
#
_cell.length_a   1.000
_cell.length_b   1.000
_cell.length_c   1.000
_cell.angle_alpha   90.00
_cell.angle_beta   90.00
_cell.angle_gamma   90.00
#
_symmetry.space_group_name_H-M   'P 1'
#
loop_
_entity.id
_entity.type
_entity.pdbx_description
1 polymer ?
#
loop_
_entity_poly.entity_id
_entity_poly.type
_entity_poly.pdbx_seq_one_letter_code
_entity_poly.pdbx_strand_id
1 'polypeptide(L)' 'MNAISATFADSATMMRRNFRHTMRNPLALFNAIIVPVFVMFLMVYVFGGSFSVGTDYVDYATPGLIILTIGYGIGPRPPR' A
#
# COMPACT_ATOMS: atom_id res chain seq x y z
N MET A 1 -26.74 -9.86 25.47
CA MET A 1 -25.97 -9.45 24.28
C MET A 1 -24.50 -9.41 24.67
N ASN A 2 -23.64 -10.17 23.99
CA ASN A 2 -22.22 -10.24 24.32
C ASN A 2 -21.52 -8.94 23.93
N ALA A 3 -20.83 -8.30 24.89
CA ALA A 3 -20.11 -7.05 24.66
C ALA A 3 -19.08 -7.16 23.52
N ILE A 4 -18.45 -8.33 23.39
CA ILE A 4 -17.51 -8.63 22.30
C ILE A 4 -18.20 -8.53 20.93
N SER A 5 -19.41 -9.08 20.80
CA SER A 5 -20.20 -9.05 19.55
C SER A 5 -20.54 -7.61 19.14
N ALA A 6 -20.87 -6.76 20.11
CA ALA A 6 -21.17 -5.35 19.88
C ALA A 6 -19.92 -4.58 19.42
N THR A 7 -18.76 -4.80 20.05
CA THR A 7 -17.50 -4.15 19.67
C THR A 7 -17.05 -4.54 18.26
N PHE A 8 -17.21 -5.82 17.88
CA PHE A 8 -16.90 -6.27 16.51
C PHE A 8 -17.86 -5.67 15.47
N ALA A 9 -19.16 -5.61 15.78
CA ALA A 9 -20.15 -5.00 14.89
C ALA A 9 -19.92 -3.50 14.69
N ASP A 10 -19.54 -2.78 15.75
CA ASP A 10 -19.21 -1.35 15.69
C ASP A 10 -17.91 -1.11 14.90
N SER A 11 -16.86 -1.89 15.19
CA SER A 11 -15.58 -1.82 14.47
C SER A 11 -15.76 -2.08 12.97
N ALA A 12 -16.55 -3.09 12.59
CA ALA A 12 -16.87 -3.39 11.20
C ALA A 12 -17.64 -2.25 10.52
N THR A 13 -18.55 -1.59 11.24
CA THR A 13 -19.31 -0.44 10.74
C THR A 13 -18.40 0.77 10.49
N MET A 14 -17.51 1.07 11.44
CA MET A 14 -16.50 2.14 11.30
C MET A 14 -15.53 1.86 10.15
N MET A 15 -15.05 0.62 10.03
CA MET A 15 -14.17 0.18 8.94
C MET A 15 -14.85 0.35 7.57
N ARG A 16 -16.10 -0.08 7.42
CA ARG A 16 -16.87 0.07 6.19
C ARG A 16 -17.04 1.54 5.78
N ARG A 17 -17.32 2.42 6.75
CA ARG A 17 -17.45 3.86 6.51
C ARG A 17 -16.11 4.47 6.08
N ASN A 18 -15.02 4.13 6.76
CA ASN A 18 -13.68 4.60 6.43
C ASN A 18 -13.26 4.15 5.02
N PHE A 19 -13.45 2.87 4.69
CA PHE A 19 -13.12 2.31 3.38
C PHE A 19 -13.88 3.00 2.23
N ARG A 20 -15.17 3.32 2.45
CA ARG A 20 -15.98 4.07 1.48
C ARG A 20 -15.48 5.51 1.28
N HIS A 21 -14.89 6.14 2.29
CA HIS A 21 -14.26 7.45 2.15
C HIS A 21 -12.95 7.37 1.38
N THR A 22 -12.14 6.34 1.63
CA THR A 22 -10.89 6.10 0.89
C THR A 22 -11.15 5.85 -0.59
N MET A 23 -12.16 5.03 -0.93
CA MET A 23 -12.55 4.78 -2.33
C MET A 23 -13.10 6.01 -3.07
N ARG A 24 -13.63 7.01 -2.36
CA ARG A 24 -14.10 8.27 -2.96
C ARG A 24 -12.97 9.24 -3.31
N ASN A 25 -11.74 9.00 -2.86
CA ASN A 25 -10.54 9.73 -3.26
C ASN A 25 -9.64 8.85 -4.17
N PRO A 26 -10.11 8.45 -5.36
CA PRO A 26 -9.37 7.53 -6.23
C PRO A 26 -8.03 8.11 -6.67
N LEU A 27 -7.91 9.43 -6.81
CA LEU A 27 -6.67 10.09 -7.22
C LEU A 27 -5.52 9.87 -6.22
N ALA A 28 -5.82 9.90 -4.91
CA ALA A 28 -4.82 9.65 -3.87
C ALA A 28 -4.39 8.18 -3.87
N LEU A 29 -5.35 7.26 -4.04
CA LEU A 29 -5.08 5.83 -4.16
C LEU A 29 -4.23 5.51 -5.39
N PHE A 30 -4.53 6.14 -6.53
CA PHE A 30 -3.77 5.98 -7.77
C PHE A 30 -2.32 6.42 -7.59
N ASN A 31 -2.07 7.61 -7.03
CA ASN A 31 -0.71 8.07 -6.76
C ASN A 31 0.05 7.14 -5.79
N ALA A 32 -0.63 6.63 -4.76
CA ALA A 32 -0.03 5.72 -3.79
C ALA A 32 0.41 4.37 -4.38
N ILE A 33 -0.13 3.97 -5.53
CA ILE A 33 0.25 2.74 -6.25
C ILE A 33 1.23 3.05 -7.37
N ILE A 34 0.97 4.11 -8.15
CA ILE A 34 1.77 4.50 -9.31
C ILE A 34 3.22 4.74 -8.92
N VAL A 35 3.47 5.55 -7.89
CA VAL A 35 4.83 5.92 -7.46
C VAL A 35 5.67 4.67 -7.13
N PRO A 36 5.22 3.77 -6.23
CA PRO A 36 5.97 2.54 -5.96
C PRO A 36 6.10 1.64 -7.19
N VAL A 37 5.06 1.47 -8.03
CA VAL A 37 5.19 0.64 -9.26
C VAL A 37 6.27 1.18 -10.20
N PHE A 38 6.35 2.50 -10.37
CA PHE A 38 7.43 3.12 -11.16
C PHE A 38 8.81 2.87 -10.55
N VAL A 39 8.94 2.97 -9.22
CA VAL A 39 10.20 2.65 -8.52
C VAL A 39 10.56 1.17 -8.67
N MET A 40 9.58 0.26 -8.63
CA MET A 40 9.79 -1.18 -8.88
C MET A 40 10.29 -1.45 -10.29
N PHE A 41 9.67 -0.81 -11.29
CA PHE A 41 10.13 -0.89 -12.67
C PHE A 41 11.56 -0.40 -12.80
N LEU A 42 11.90 0.74 -12.19
CA LEU A 42 13.24 1.29 -12.26
C LEU A 42 14.26 0.36 -11.56
N MET A 43 13.93 -0.19 -10.40
CA MET A 43 14.79 -1.14 -9.69
C MET A 43 14.99 -2.46 -10.45
N VAL A 44 13.91 -3.12 -10.86
CA VAL A 44 14.01 -4.45 -11.48
C VAL A 44 14.50 -4.37 -12.92
N TYR A 45 13.99 -3.44 -13.74
CA TYR A 45 14.37 -3.37 -15.16
C TYR A 45 15.65 -2.57 -15.41
N VAL A 46 15.84 -1.42 -14.76
CA VAL A 46 17.01 -0.56 -15.03
C VAL A 46 18.23 -1.04 -14.25
N PHE A 47 18.07 -1.34 -12.95
CA PHE A 47 19.18 -1.82 -12.13
C PHE A 47 19.33 -3.35 -12.16
N GLY A 48 18.24 -4.13 -12.16
CA GLY A 48 18.31 -5.60 -12.21
C GLY A 48 18.93 -6.16 -13.50
N GLY A 49 18.85 -5.45 -14.62
CA GLY A 49 19.57 -5.82 -15.85
C GLY A 49 21.10 -5.70 -15.76
N SER A 50 21.63 -4.94 -14.79
CA SER A 50 23.07 -4.75 -14.55
C SER A 50 23.61 -5.61 -13.40
N PHE A 51 22.75 -6.15 -12.53
CA PHE A 51 23.14 -6.91 -11.36
C PHE A 51 22.78 -8.39 -11.54
N SER A 52 23.74 -9.17 -12.05
CA SER A 52 23.70 -10.63 -12.03
C SER A 52 24.01 -11.13 -10.60
N VAL A 53 23.02 -11.05 -9.73
CA VAL A 53 22.99 -11.87 -8.51
C VAL A 53 22.48 -13.25 -8.95
N GLY A 54 23.08 -14.34 -8.49
CA GLY A 54 22.79 -15.72 -8.95
C GLY A 54 21.35 -16.24 -8.71
N THR A 55 20.42 -15.35 -8.33
CA THR A 55 18.99 -15.57 -8.10
C THR A 55 18.20 -14.38 -8.64
N ASP A 56 16.91 -14.55 -8.95
CA ASP A 56 16.08 -13.50 -9.53
C ASP A 56 16.07 -12.24 -8.64
N TYR A 57 16.59 -11.12 -9.15
CA TYR A 57 16.67 -9.83 -8.45
C TYR A 57 15.30 -9.33 -7.94
N VAL A 58 14.22 -9.81 -8.57
CA VAL A 58 12.84 -9.58 -8.18
C VAL A 58 12.56 -10.02 -6.74
N ASP A 59 13.10 -11.15 -6.30
CA ASP A 59 12.83 -11.70 -4.96
C ASP A 59 13.45 -10.85 -3.84
N TYR A 60 14.52 -10.10 -4.15
CA TYR A 60 15.12 -9.14 -3.21
C TYR A 60 14.42 -7.78 -3.22
N ALA A 61 13.97 -7.31 -4.39
CA ALA A 61 13.34 -5.99 -4.52
C ALA A 61 11.89 -5.96 -4.01
N THR A 62 11.15 -7.06 -4.21
CA THR A 62 9.71 -7.18 -3.88
C THR A 62 9.37 -6.86 -2.41
N PRO A 63 10.03 -7.43 -1.38
CA PRO A 63 9.67 -7.15 0.01
C PRO A 63 9.87 -5.68 0.43
N GLY A 64 10.94 -5.02 -0.03
CA GLY A 64 11.15 -3.59 0.23
C GLY A 64 10.07 -2.71 -0.39
N LEU A 65 9.54 -3.12 -1.54
CA LEU A 65 8.50 -2.40 -2.26
C LEU A 65 7.09 -2.60 -1.72
N ILE A 66 6.81 -3.77 -1.14
CA ILE A 66 5.60 -4.00 -0.34
C ILE A 66 5.58 -3.06 0.87
N ILE A 67 6.72 -2.87 1.53
CA ILE A 67 6.81 -1.93 2.67
C ILE A 67 6.60 -0.48 2.19
N LEU A 68 7.22 -0.10 1.07
CA LEU A 68 7.06 1.24 0.48
C LEU A 68 5.60 1.55 0.12
N THR A 69 4.91 0.61 -0.55
CA THR A 69 3.49 0.74 -0.90
C THR A 69 2.60 0.90 0.33
N ILE A 70 2.83 0.09 1.37
CA ILE A 70 2.10 0.20 2.64
C ILE A 70 2.31 1.59 3.27
N GLY A 71 3.56 2.08 3.29
CA GLY A 71 3.88 3.41 3.81
C GLY A 71 3.20 4.54 3.05
N TYR A 72 3.15 4.46 1.71
CA TYR A 72 2.50 5.46 0.86
C TYR A 72 0.97 5.52 1.05
N GLY A 73 0.35 4.39 1.41
CA GLY A 73 -1.08 4.33 1.73
C GLY A 73 -1.48 5.10 3.00
N ILE A 74 -0.52 5.39 3.89
CA ILE A 74 -0.71 6.19 5.10
C ILE A 74 -0.53 7.68 4.74
N GLY A 75 -1.41 8.18 3.87
CA GLY A 75 -1.34 9.55 3.39
C GLY A 75 -1.57 10.59 4.51
N PRO A 76 -0.83 11.71 4.53
CA PRO A 76 -1.02 12.77 5.52
C PRO A 76 -2.43 13.34 5.43
N ARG A 77 -3.11 13.42 6.59
CA ARG A 77 -4.37 14.16 6.69
C ARG A 77 -4.06 15.65 6.57
N PRO A 78 -4.63 16.39 5.60
CA PRO A 78 -4.38 17.82 5.50
C PRO A 78 -4.83 18.53 6.80
N PRO A 79 -4.01 19.44 7.36
CA PRO A 79 -4.41 20.25 8.50
C PRO A 79 -5.50 21.23 8.06
N ARG A 80 -6.45 21.48 8.97
CA ARG A 80 -7.50 22.49 8.81
C ARG A 80 -6.97 23.86 9.17
#